data_AF-A0A520IVS0-F1
#
_entry.id   AF-A0A520IVS0-F1
#
_cell.length_a   1.000
_cell.length_b   1.000
_cell.length_c   1.000
_cell.angle_alpha   90.00
_cell.angle_beta   90.00
_cell.angle_gamma   90.00
#
_symmetry.space_group_name_H-M   'P 1'
#
loop_
_entity.id
_entity.type
_entity.pdbx_description
1 polymer ?
#
loop_
_entity_poly.entity_id
_entity_poly.type
_entity_poly.pdbx_seq_one_letter_code
_entity_poly.pdbx_strand_id
1 'polypeptide(L)'
;LRCLRHDSRSPDRQAILIGAANLVFTLVGMALIDRVGRKTLLAAGAAGMTVCLSVAALVLFGRIGTGALLPALVGFIAFFATSQGAVIWVYLSEIFPSALRARGSGLGASTHWLMNAAIAGVFPVLVAWSAGAPFVLFAVAMAVQCVVVLLFFPETKGVALDAMHARMTETR
;
A
#
# COMPACT_ATOMS: atom_id res chain seq x y z
N LEU A 1 41.63 5.08 -13.60
CA LEU A 1 40.84 5.33 -14.84
C LEU A 1 39.66 4.35 -15.02
N ARG A 2 38.97 3.90 -13.95
CA ARG A 2 37.78 3.02 -14.08
C ARG A 2 36.66 3.27 -13.04
N CYS A 3 36.59 4.47 -12.48
CA CYS A 3 35.48 4.87 -11.57
C CYS A 3 34.68 6.09 -12.11
N LEU A 4 34.80 6.40 -13.40
CA LEU A 4 33.89 7.31 -14.11
C LEU A 4 32.70 6.54 -14.65
N ARG A 5 31.90 5.97 -13.74
CA ARG A 5 30.52 5.54 -14.03
C ARG A 5 29.68 5.58 -12.75
N HIS A 6 29.83 6.65 -11.98
CA HIS A 6 28.77 7.07 -11.08
C HIS A 6 27.71 7.68 -11.98
N ASP A 7 26.70 6.88 -12.34
CA ASP A 7 25.58 7.30 -13.16
C ASP A 7 24.93 8.52 -12.48
N SER A 8 25.23 9.71 -13.00
CA SER A 8 24.93 11.02 -12.39
C SER A 8 23.48 11.42 -12.66
N ARG A 9 22.54 10.52 -12.37
CA ARG A 9 21.14 10.92 -12.22
C ARG A 9 21.04 11.69 -10.91
N SER A 10 21.03 13.02 -10.99
CA SER A 10 20.87 13.89 -9.82
C SER A 10 19.73 13.37 -8.94
N PRO A 11 19.91 13.32 -7.60
CA PRO A 11 18.89 12.81 -6.69
C PRO A 11 17.49 13.38 -6.96
N ASP A 12 17.42 14.67 -7.32
CA ASP A 12 16.19 15.36 -7.70
C ASP A 12 15.49 14.73 -8.91
N ARG A 13 16.23 14.35 -9.96
CA ARG A 13 15.68 13.70 -11.15
C ARG A 13 15.12 12.32 -10.83
N GLN A 14 15.76 11.59 -9.92
CA GLN A 14 15.29 10.27 -9.49
C GLN A 14 13.99 10.41 -8.68
N ALA A 15 13.94 11.37 -7.76
CA ALA A 15 12.74 11.67 -6.98
C ALA A 15 11.55 12.08 -7.88
N ILE A 16 11.79 12.95 -8.87
CA ILE A 16 10.77 13.35 -9.86
C ILE A 16 10.25 12.14 -10.63
N LEU A 17 11.15 11.25 -11.08
CA LEU A 17 10.74 10.06 -11.84
C LEU A 17 9.90 9.09 -11.01
N ILE A 18 10.28 8.86 -9.75
CA ILE A 18 9.52 8.01 -8.82
C ILE A 18 8.14 8.62 -8.55
N GLY A 19 8.08 9.93 -8.30
CA GLY A 19 6.82 10.65 -8.09
C GLY A 19 5.90 10.60 -9.31
N ALA A 20 6.45 10.79 -10.51
CA ALA A 20 5.72 10.68 -11.76
C ALA A 20 5.19 9.25 -11.99
N ALA A 21 6.01 8.22 -11.75
CA ALA A 21 5.58 6.83 -11.83
C ALA A 21 4.45 6.53 -10.85
N ASN A 22 4.58 6.98 -9.59
CA ASN A 22 3.54 6.84 -8.57
C ASN A 22 2.22 7.49 -9.01
N LEU A 23 2.27 8.70 -9.58
CA LEU A 23 1.09 9.38 -10.12
C LEU A 23 0.43 8.57 -11.24
N VAL A 24 1.21 8.08 -12.22
CA VAL A 24 0.69 7.27 -13.33
C VAL A 24 0.03 5.99 -12.81
N PHE A 25 0.69 5.27 -11.91
CA PHE A 25 0.10 4.06 -11.31
C PHE A 25 -1.14 4.35 -10.48
N THR A 26 -1.20 5.50 -9.82
CA THR A 26 -2.39 5.94 -9.08
C THR A 26 -3.56 6.21 -10.03
N LEU A 27 -3.32 6.91 -11.15
CA LEU A 27 -4.34 7.14 -12.19
C LEU A 27 -4.86 5.82 -12.77
N VAL A 28 -3.96 4.86 -13.02
CA VAL A 28 -4.33 3.51 -13.48
C VAL A 28 -5.17 2.79 -12.43
N GLY A 29 -4.79 2.84 -11.16
CA GLY A 29 -5.57 2.27 -10.05
C GLY A 29 -6.97 2.87 -9.97
N MET A 30 -7.09 4.19 -10.09
CA MET A 30 -8.38 4.89 -10.13
C MET A 30 -9.22 4.48 -11.34
N ALA A 31 -8.63 4.34 -12.53
CA ALA A 31 -9.38 3.88 -13.71
C ALA A 31 -9.86 2.42 -13.58
N LEU A 32 -9.10 1.58 -12.86
CA LEU A 32 -9.43 0.18 -12.64
C LEU A 32 -10.44 -0.03 -11.51
N ILE A 33 -10.62 0.94 -10.59
CA ILE A 33 -11.46 0.79 -9.39
C ILE A 33 -12.91 0.44 -9.71
N ASP A 34 -13.46 1.02 -10.76
CA ASP A 34 -14.86 0.81 -11.16
C ASP A 34 -15.05 -0.46 -11.98
N ARG A 35 -13.98 -0.94 -12.65
CA ARG A 35 -14.02 -2.17 -13.44
C ARG A 35 -13.73 -3.41 -12.62
N VAL A 36 -12.73 -3.38 -11.74
CA VAL A 36 -12.25 -4.54 -10.99
C VAL A 36 -12.95 -4.67 -9.63
N GLY A 37 -13.32 -3.56 -9.00
CA GLY A 37 -13.87 -3.54 -7.65
C GLY A 37 -12.81 -3.25 -6.59
N ARG A 38 -13.26 -2.70 -5.47
CA ARG A 38 -12.38 -2.11 -4.45
C ARG A 38 -11.69 -3.21 -3.64
N LYS A 39 -12.44 -4.24 -3.23
CA LYS A 39 -11.93 -5.36 -2.42
C LYS A 39 -10.83 -6.12 -3.19
N THR A 40 -11.09 -6.44 -4.45
CA THR A 40 -10.15 -7.17 -5.30
C THR A 40 -8.85 -6.40 -5.51
N LEU A 41 -8.91 -5.08 -5.75
CA LEU A 41 -7.71 -4.24 -5.88
C LEU A 41 -6.93 -4.14 -4.57
N LEU A 42 -7.61 -3.97 -3.43
CA LEU A 42 -6.96 -3.91 -2.12
C LEU A 42 -6.26 -5.24 -1.78
N ALA A 43 -6.89 -6.38 -2.04
CA ALA A 43 -6.31 -7.70 -1.79
C ALA A 43 -5.14 -8.01 -2.76
N ALA A 44 -5.32 -7.75 -4.07
CA ALA A 44 -4.27 -7.99 -5.06
C ALA A 44 -3.03 -7.12 -4.80
N GLY A 45 -3.24 -5.85 -4.44
CA GLY A 45 -2.15 -4.96 -4.06
C GLY A 45 -1.45 -5.39 -2.77
N ALA A 46 -2.19 -5.81 -1.75
CA ALA A 46 -1.63 -6.34 -0.50
C ALA A 46 -0.79 -7.62 -0.74
N ALA A 47 -1.27 -8.53 -1.60
CA ALA A 47 -0.51 -9.71 -2.00
C ALA A 47 0.78 -9.34 -2.76
N GLY A 48 0.68 -8.43 -3.74
CA GLY A 48 1.85 -7.96 -4.51
C GLY A 48 2.90 -7.29 -3.63
N MET A 49 2.49 -6.42 -2.71
CA MET A 49 3.41 -5.78 -1.76
C MET A 49 4.06 -6.80 -0.81
N THR A 50 3.32 -7.79 -0.32
CA THR A 50 3.88 -8.88 0.50
C THR A 50 5.03 -9.58 -0.22
N VAL A 51 4.84 -9.93 -1.49
CA VAL A 51 5.88 -10.58 -2.31
C VAL A 51 7.09 -9.66 -2.49
N CYS A 52 6.86 -8.41 -2.90
CA CYS A 52 7.94 -7.44 -3.11
C CYS A 52 8.77 -7.17 -1.85
N LEU A 53 8.10 -7.00 -0.70
CA LEU A 53 8.77 -6.77 0.59
C LEU A 53 9.53 -8.02 1.07
N SER A 54 8.98 -9.22 0.83
CA SER A 54 9.68 -10.48 1.14
C SER A 54 10.94 -10.64 0.30
N VAL A 55 10.90 -10.31 -1.00
CA VAL A 55 12.08 -10.31 -1.87
C VAL A 55 13.11 -9.29 -1.37
N ALA A 56 12.69 -8.07 -1.03
CA ALA A 56 13.59 -7.05 -0.48
C ALA A 56 14.26 -7.52 0.82
N ALA A 57 13.51 -8.15 1.72
CA ALA A 57 14.05 -8.73 2.94
C ALA A 57 15.10 -9.82 2.64
N LEU A 58 14.82 -10.74 1.71
CA LEU A 58 15.77 -11.79 1.31
C LEU A 58 17.06 -11.23 0.72
N VAL A 59 16.98 -10.16 -0.08
CA VAL A 59 18.18 -9.46 -0.57
C VAL A 59 18.98 -8.88 0.60
N LEU A 60 18.31 -8.20 1.52
CA LEU A 60 18.97 -7.51 2.64
C LEU A 60 19.55 -8.45 3.69
N PHE A 61 19.04 -9.68 3.79
CA PHE A 61 19.67 -10.77 4.55
C PHE A 61 20.79 -11.49 3.78
N GLY A 62 21.12 -11.06 2.57
CA GLY A 62 22.16 -11.67 1.74
C GLY A 62 21.80 -13.06 1.20
N ARG A 63 20.51 -13.42 1.17
CA ARG A 63 20.04 -14.74 0.68
C ARG A 63 19.95 -14.79 -0.84
N ILE A 64 19.79 -13.65 -1.50
CA ILE A 64 19.72 -13.51 -2.97
C ILE A 64 20.49 -12.27 -3.43
N GLY A 65 20.79 -12.19 -4.73
CA GLY A 65 21.60 -11.13 -5.31
C GLY A 65 20.99 -9.72 -5.19
N THR A 66 21.83 -8.71 -4.99
CA THR A 66 21.43 -7.31 -4.81
C THR A 66 20.70 -6.70 -6.00
N GLY A 67 20.86 -7.28 -7.20
CA GLY A 67 20.14 -6.87 -8.42
C GLY A 67 18.61 -6.99 -8.32
N ALA A 68 18.09 -7.81 -7.41
CA ALA A 68 16.65 -7.96 -7.20
C ALA A 68 16.03 -6.85 -6.33
N LEU A 69 16.83 -6.06 -5.61
CA LEU A 69 16.31 -5.05 -4.67
C LEU A 69 15.56 -3.93 -5.39
N LEU A 70 16.16 -3.34 -6.42
CA LEU A 70 15.55 -2.23 -7.15
C LEU A 70 14.23 -2.64 -7.82
N PRO A 71 14.14 -3.76 -8.59
CA PRO A 71 12.88 -4.25 -9.10
C PRO A 71 11.83 -4.53 -8.02
N ALA A 72 12.23 -5.08 -6.86
CA ALA A 72 11.31 -5.34 -5.76
C ALA A 72 10.72 -4.05 -5.18
N LEU A 73 11.54 -3.01 -4.98
CA LEU A 73 11.07 -1.71 -4.50
C LEU A 73 10.18 -0.98 -5.52
N VAL A 74 10.52 -1.04 -6.81
CA VAL A 74 9.67 -0.48 -7.88
C VAL A 74 8.33 -1.22 -7.96
N GLY A 75 8.35 -2.55 -7.87
CA GLY A 75 7.14 -3.37 -7.82
C GLY A 75 6.26 -3.04 -6.61
N PHE A 76 6.88 -2.87 -5.42
CA PHE A 76 6.18 -2.44 -4.22
C PHE A 76 5.44 -1.11 -4.44
N ILE A 77 6.11 -0.09 -5.00
CA ILE A 77 5.49 1.21 -5.29
C ILE A 77 4.33 1.06 -6.28
N ALA A 78 4.49 0.25 -7.33
CA ALA A 78 3.43 0.03 -8.31
C ALA A 78 2.17 -0.61 -7.70
N PHE A 79 2.34 -1.65 -6.88
CA PHE A 79 1.23 -2.29 -6.17
C PHE A 79 0.60 -1.37 -5.12
N PHE A 80 1.41 -0.62 -4.39
CA PHE A 80 0.92 0.36 -3.42
C PHE A 80 0.07 1.44 -4.10
N ALA A 81 0.60 2.09 -5.14
CA ALA A 81 -0.05 3.19 -5.85
C ALA A 81 -1.38 2.78 -6.50
N THR A 82 -1.43 1.57 -7.07
CA THR A 82 -2.64 1.03 -7.71
C THR A 82 -3.71 0.58 -6.72
N SER A 83 -3.36 0.35 -5.45
CA SER A 83 -4.27 -0.16 -4.42
C SER A 83 -4.37 0.80 -3.22
N GLN A 84 -3.53 0.62 -2.21
CA GLN A 84 -3.56 1.34 -0.93
C GLN A 84 -3.38 2.85 -1.07
N GLY A 85 -2.73 3.33 -2.14
CA GLY A 85 -2.49 4.76 -2.36
C GLY A 85 -3.77 5.59 -2.52
N ALA A 86 -4.77 5.05 -3.24
CA ALA A 86 -6.02 5.77 -3.51
C ALA A 86 -7.27 4.98 -3.14
N VAL A 87 -7.29 3.66 -3.37
CA VAL A 87 -8.50 2.82 -3.22
C VAL A 87 -8.97 2.78 -1.76
N ILE A 88 -8.05 2.77 -0.79
CA ILE A 88 -8.42 2.72 0.64
C ILE A 88 -9.21 3.95 1.07
N TRP A 89 -8.84 5.13 0.57
CA TRP A 89 -9.49 6.40 0.92
C TRP A 89 -10.88 6.50 0.30
N VAL A 90 -11.03 6.02 -0.94
CA VAL A 90 -12.33 5.91 -1.60
C VAL A 90 -13.21 4.92 -0.84
N TYR A 91 -12.70 3.74 -0.54
CA TYR A 91 -13.41 2.69 0.18
C TYR A 91 -13.89 3.14 1.56
N LEU A 92 -13.04 3.86 2.31
CA LEU A 92 -13.40 4.43 3.61
C LEU A 92 -14.60 5.37 3.51
N SER A 93 -14.68 6.19 2.44
CA SER A 93 -15.78 7.12 2.22
C SER A 93 -17.09 6.43 1.77
N GLU A 94 -16.98 5.25 1.14
CA GLU A 94 -18.10 4.45 0.65
C GLU A 94 -18.77 3.64 1.77
N ILE A 95 -18.00 3.09 2.72
CA ILE A 95 -18.55 2.27 3.82
C ILE A 95 -19.48 3.07 4.74
N PHE A 96 -19.12 4.32 5.06
CA PHE A 96 -19.86 5.06 6.07
C PHE A 96 -21.15 5.71 5.53
N PRO A 97 -22.25 5.67 6.30
CA PRO A 97 -23.44 6.48 6.05
C PRO A 97 -23.12 7.96 5.85
N SER A 98 -23.86 8.64 4.98
CA SER A 98 -23.62 10.07 4.68
C SER A 98 -23.53 10.93 5.94
N ALA A 99 -24.38 10.65 6.94
CA ALA A 99 -24.40 11.34 8.23
C ALA A 99 -23.15 11.11 9.10
N LEU A 100 -22.47 9.96 8.94
CA LEU A 100 -21.31 9.57 9.75
C LEU A 100 -19.99 9.61 8.97
N ARG A 101 -20.04 9.81 7.65
CA ARG A 101 -18.88 9.74 6.75
C ARG A 101 -17.74 10.65 7.18
N ALA A 102 -18.04 11.88 7.59
CA ALA A 102 -17.04 12.82 8.06
C ALA A 102 -16.34 12.34 9.35
N ARG A 103 -17.11 11.82 10.32
CA ARG A 103 -16.58 11.30 11.59
C ARG A 103 -15.77 10.01 11.38
N GLY A 104 -16.29 9.08 10.56
CA GLY A 104 -15.62 7.83 10.22
C GLY A 104 -14.32 8.05 9.45
N SER A 105 -14.33 8.96 8.47
CA SER A 105 -13.12 9.32 7.71
C SER A 105 -12.09 10.02 8.59
N GLY A 106 -12.53 10.91 9.49
CA GLY A 106 -11.66 11.58 10.45
C GLY A 106 -10.97 10.61 11.41
N LEU A 107 -11.71 9.63 11.95
CA LEU A 107 -11.14 8.58 12.79
C LEU A 107 -10.12 7.73 12.01
N GLY A 108 -10.48 7.28 10.80
CA GLY A 108 -9.57 6.49 9.96
C GLY A 108 -8.27 7.23 9.63
N ALA A 109 -8.37 8.51 9.24
CA ALA A 109 -7.20 9.36 9.01
C ALA A 109 -6.36 9.55 10.27
N SER A 110 -6.99 9.76 11.43
CA SER A 110 -6.28 9.99 12.69
C SER A 110 -5.51 8.73 13.11
N THR A 111 -6.12 7.55 13.04
CA THR A 111 -5.46 6.27 13.29
C THR A 111 -4.31 6.04 12.32
N HIS A 112 -4.50 6.36 11.03
CA HIS A 112 -3.45 6.24 10.02
C HIS A 112 -2.23 7.12 10.34
N TRP A 113 -2.44 8.40 10.65
CA TRP A 113 -1.34 9.32 10.98
C TRP A 113 -0.63 8.97 12.29
N LEU A 114 -1.37 8.50 13.30
CA LEU A 114 -0.79 8.03 14.55
C LEU A 114 0.10 6.80 14.32
N MET A 115 -0.38 5.83 13.56
CA MET A 115 0.39 4.63 13.21
C MET A 115 1.61 4.98 12.37
N ASN A 116 1.47 5.90 11.42
CA ASN A 116 2.59 6.41 10.62
C ASN A 116 3.69 7.02 11.51
N ALA A 117 3.32 7.85 12.49
CA ALA A 117 4.28 8.45 13.43
C ALA A 117 4.99 7.37 14.27
N ALA A 118 4.25 6.36 14.74
CA ALA A 118 4.83 5.24 15.49
C ALA A 118 5.82 4.44 14.63
N ILE A 119 5.46 4.11 13.38
CA ILE A 119 6.34 3.40 12.45
C ILE A 119 7.59 4.22 12.16
N ALA A 120 7.46 5.53 11.90
CA ALA A 120 8.60 6.42 11.67
C ALA A 120 9.58 6.45 12.86
N GLY A 121 9.07 6.36 14.09
CA GLY A 121 9.90 6.28 15.30
C GLY A 121 10.55 4.91 15.52
N VAL A 122 9.86 3.82 15.20
CA VAL A 122 10.36 2.44 15.40
C VAL A 122 11.33 2.00 14.30
N PHE A 123 11.16 2.51 13.08
CA PHE A 123 11.94 2.08 11.92
C PHE A 123 13.47 2.19 12.10
N PRO A 124 14.04 3.31 12.61
CA PRO A 124 15.48 3.42 12.84
C PRO A 124 16.01 2.40 13.84
N VAL A 125 15.22 2.08 14.87
CA VAL A 125 15.58 1.08 15.89
C VAL A 125 15.69 -0.32 15.27
N LEU A 126 14.72 -0.68 14.42
CA LEU A 126 14.73 -1.97 13.72
C LEU A 126 15.88 -2.09 12.72
N VAL A 127 16.16 -1.03 11.95
CA VAL A 127 17.28 -1.03 10.99
C VAL A 127 18.63 -1.14 11.69
N ALA A 128 18.79 -0.50 12.86
CA ALA A 128 20.01 -0.61 13.66
C ALA A 128 20.31 -2.05 14.09
N TRP A 129 19.28 -2.88 14.26
CA TRP A 129 19.42 -4.31 14.57
C TRP A 129 19.65 -5.14 13.30
N SER A 130 18.87 -4.89 12.26
CA SER A 130 19.02 -5.57 10.98
C SER A 130 18.37 -4.79 9.85
N ALA A 131 19.13 -4.56 8.77
CA ALA A 131 18.63 -3.89 7.58
C ALA A 131 17.40 -4.59 6.95
N GLY A 132 17.29 -5.92 7.08
CA GLY A 132 16.17 -6.70 6.53
C GLY A 132 14.95 -6.82 7.46
N ALA A 133 15.10 -6.59 8.76
CA ALA A 133 14.02 -6.79 9.75
C ALA A 133 12.77 -5.93 9.50
N PRO A 134 12.86 -4.63 9.16
CA PRO A 134 11.68 -3.83 8.84
C PRO A 134 10.89 -4.38 7.65
N PHE A 135 11.59 -4.90 6.63
CA PHE A 135 10.95 -5.43 5.43
C PHE A 135 10.17 -6.72 5.72
N VAL A 136 10.67 -7.58 6.61
CA VAL A 136 9.91 -8.75 7.09
C VAL A 136 8.67 -8.31 7.85
N LEU A 137 8.82 -7.36 8.79
CA LEU A 137 7.70 -6.85 9.58
C LEU A 137 6.58 -6.30 8.67
N PHE A 138 6.95 -5.49 7.68
CA PHE A 138 5.97 -4.95 6.73
C PHE A 138 5.40 -6.00 5.79
N ALA A 139 6.19 -6.98 5.35
CA ALA A 139 5.69 -8.10 4.55
C ALA A 139 4.60 -8.90 5.31
N VAL A 140 4.86 -9.21 6.58
CA VAL A 140 3.89 -9.90 7.44
C VAL A 140 2.65 -9.03 7.66
N ALA A 141 2.81 -7.73 7.93
CA ALA A 141 1.69 -6.82 8.10
C ALA A 141 0.81 -6.74 6.83
N MET A 142 1.42 -6.70 5.65
CA MET A 142 0.69 -6.72 4.36
C MET A 142 0.01 -8.06 4.10
N ALA A 143 0.62 -9.18 4.50
CA ALA A 143 -0.02 -10.50 4.41
C ALA A 143 -1.26 -10.58 5.30
N VAL A 144 -1.15 -10.11 6.54
CA VAL A 144 -2.28 -10.03 7.49
C VAL A 144 -3.36 -9.11 6.93
N GLN A 145 -2.99 -7.94 6.40
CA GLN A 145 -3.94 -7.03 5.76
C GLN A 145 -4.67 -7.72 4.60
N CYS A 146 -3.97 -8.46 3.75
CA CYS A 146 -4.57 -9.18 2.64
C CYS A 146 -5.65 -10.16 3.14
N VAL A 147 -5.34 -10.95 4.17
CA VAL A 147 -6.31 -11.86 4.81
C VAL A 147 -7.50 -11.10 5.38
N VAL A 148 -7.26 -9.99 6.08
CA VAL A 148 -8.33 -9.16 6.65
C VAL A 148 -9.25 -8.61 5.57
N VAL A 149 -8.71 -8.13 4.45
CA VAL A 149 -9.51 -7.63 3.32
C VAL A 149 -10.34 -8.77 2.72
N LEU A 150 -9.76 -9.95 2.52
CA LEU A 150 -10.49 -11.08 1.93
C LEU A 150 -11.65 -11.55 2.82
N LEU A 151 -11.45 -11.57 4.14
CA LEU A 151 -12.44 -12.07 5.10
C LEU A 151 -13.49 -11.03 5.52
N PHE A 152 -13.08 -9.80 5.81
CA PHE A 152 -13.95 -8.81 6.48
C PHE A 152 -14.47 -7.71 5.57
N PHE A 153 -13.83 -7.44 4.43
CA PHE A 153 -14.24 -6.31 3.60
C PHE A 153 -15.36 -6.75 2.65
N PRO A 154 -16.57 -6.14 2.70
CA PRO A 154 -17.58 -6.31 1.66
C PRO A 154 -17.12 -5.64 0.36
N GLU A 155 -17.52 -6.21 -0.78
CA GLU A 155 -17.32 -5.56 -2.09
C GLU A 155 -18.34 -4.42 -2.26
N THR A 156 -17.85 -3.24 -2.65
CA THR A 156 -18.67 -2.02 -2.82
C THR A 156 -19.01 -1.75 -4.28
N LYS A 157 -18.45 -2.53 -5.22
CA LYS A 157 -18.71 -2.39 -6.65
C LYS A 157 -20.20 -2.54 -7.01
N GLY A 158 -20.75 -1.54 -7.68
CA GLY A 158 -22.07 -1.60 -8.31
C GLY A 158 -23.25 -1.54 -7.35
N VAL A 159 -23.03 -1.23 -6.07
CA VAL A 159 -24.09 -1.05 -5.08
C VAL A 159 -24.29 0.45 -4.88
N ALA A 160 -25.53 0.93 -5.08
CA ALA A 160 -25.89 2.31 -4.76
C ALA A 160 -25.60 2.60 -3.27
N LEU A 161 -25.13 3.80 -2.94
CA LEU A 161 -24.70 4.16 -1.58
C LEU A 161 -25.77 3.83 -0.52
N ASP A 162 -27.04 4.10 -0.82
CA ASP A 162 -28.16 3.84 0.09
C ASP A 162 -28.41 2.34 0.32
N ALA A 163 -28.16 1.50 -0.70
CA ALA A 163 -28.30 0.04 -0.60
C ALA A 163 -27.16 -0.61 0.19
N MET A 164 -25.97 0.03 0.27
CA MET A 164 -24.92 -0.43 1.17
C MET A 164 -25.31 -0.26 2.64
N HIS A 165 -25.97 0.85 2.99
CA HIS A 165 -26.42 1.10 4.36
C HIS A 165 -27.49 0.10 4.79
N ALA A 166 -28.41 -0.27 3.89
CA ALA A 166 -29.38 -1.33 4.13
C ALA A 166 -28.68 -2.68 4.43
N ARG A 167 -27.72 -3.09 3.59
CA ARG A 167 -26.97 -4.35 3.76
C ARG A 167 -26.16 -4.42 5.05
N MET A 168 -25.54 -3.32 5.47
CA MET A 168 -24.79 -3.26 6.74
C MET A 168 -25.71 -3.29 7.96
N THR A 169 -26.97 -2.88 7.82
CA THR A 169 -27.96 -2.86 8.91
C THR A 169 -28.69 -4.22 9.04
N GLU A 170 -28.88 -4.95 7.95
CA GLU A 170 -29.54 -6.27 7.92
C GLU A 170 -28.66 -7.45 8.38
N THR A 171 -27.33 -7.31 8.40
CA THR A 171 -26.42 -8.39 8.84
C THR A 171 -26.35 -8.51 10.38
N ARG A 172 -27.46 -8.28 11.10
CA ARG A 172 -27.52 -8.32 12.56
C ARG A 172 -28.39 -9.46 13.09
#